data_AF-A0A1F5N157-F1
#
_entry.id   AF-A0A1F5N157-F1
#
_cell.length_a   1.000
_cell.length_b   1.000
_cell.length_c   1.000
_cell.angle_alpha   90.00
_cell.angle_beta   90.00
_cell.angle_gamma   90.00
#
_symmetry.space_group_name_H-M   'P 1'
#
loop_
_entity.id
_entity.type
_entity.pdbx_description
1 polymer ?
#
loop_
_entity_poly.entity_id
_entity_poly.type
_entity_poly.pdbx_seq_one_letter_code
_entity_poly.pdbx_strand_id
1 'polypeptide(L)'
;MKYKTPKSCTLKCDTCGADLVILEVVTMTMGNNLYPITKTIYKCTNNICQEEADLRNAKKAQVRKEQEEARQKRMEDSKSASLAAKL
;
A
#
# COMPACT_ATOMS: atom_id res chain seq x y z
N MET A 1 -24.15 8.62 -3.31
CA MET A 1 -23.06 7.80 -2.74
C MET A 1 -23.49 7.34 -1.35
N LYS A 2 -23.61 6.03 -1.10
CA LYS A 2 -23.96 5.51 0.24
C LYS A 2 -22.67 5.44 1.05
N TYR A 3 -22.47 6.37 1.98
CA TYR A 3 -21.37 6.31 2.93
C TYR A 3 -21.60 5.11 3.85
N LYS A 4 -20.84 4.03 3.66
CA LYS A 4 -20.77 2.95 4.65
C LYS A 4 -20.17 3.56 5.91
N THR A 5 -20.97 3.67 6.96
CA THR A 5 -20.49 4.11 8.27
C THR A 5 -19.34 3.20 8.71
N PRO A 6 -18.21 3.77 9.18
CA PRO A 6 -17.06 2.97 9.60
C PRO A 6 -17.49 2.12 10.80
N LYS A 7 -17.33 0.81 10.69
CA LYS A 7 -17.59 -0.11 11.80
C LYS A 7 -16.50 0.09 12.85
N SER A 8 -16.90 0.29 14.10
CA SER A 8 -15.96 0.32 15.22
C SER A 8 -15.21 -1.01 15.29
N CYS A 9 -13.90 -0.94 15.48
CA CYS A 9 -13.06 -2.11 15.67
C CYS A 9 -12.63 -2.21 17.12
N THR A 10 -12.48 -3.44 17.63
CA THR A 10 -11.88 -3.69 18.94
C THR A 10 -10.36 -3.53 18.94
N LEU A 11 -9.75 -3.37 17.77
CA LEU A 11 -8.32 -3.17 17.60
C LEU A 11 -7.89 -1.76 18.02
N LYS A 12 -6.72 -1.69 18.65
CA LYS A 12 -6.06 -0.45 19.05
C LYS A 12 -4.90 -0.16 18.10
N CYS A 13 -4.55 1.11 17.95
CA CYS A 13 -3.39 1.53 17.18
C CYS A 13 -2.10 1.09 17.90
N ASP A 14 -1.23 0.35 17.22
CA ASP A 14 0.04 -0.12 17.79
C ASP A 14 1.00 1.01 18.20
N THR A 15 0.84 2.21 17.61
CA THR A 15 1.71 3.36 17.87
C THR A 15 1.25 4.20 19.06
N CYS A 16 -0.06 4.47 19.17
CA CYS A 16 -0.58 5.41 20.17
C CYS A 16 -1.65 4.82 21.10
N GLY A 17 -2.05 3.56 20.92
CA GLY A 17 -3.08 2.89 21.73
C GLY A 17 -4.51 3.38 21.50
N ALA A 18 -4.74 4.35 20.62
CA ALA A 18 -6.08 4.87 20.31
C ALA A 18 -6.94 3.85 19.55
N ASP A 19 -8.26 4.07 19.53
CA ASP A 19 -9.18 3.21 18.79
C ASP A 19 -8.93 3.26 17.28
N LEU A 20 -9.05 2.11 16.62
CA LEU A 20 -9.06 2.00 15.16
C LEU A 20 -10.50 1.90 14.64
N VAL A 21 -10.77 2.60 13.55
CA VAL A 21 -12.03 2.47 12.80
C VAL A 21 -11.78 1.79 11.46
N ILE A 22 -12.68 0.89 11.06
CA ILE A 22 -12.58 0.23 9.76
C ILE A 22 -13.06 1.20 8.69
N LEU A 23 -12.17 1.57 7.78
CA LEU A 23 -12.52 2.36 6.60
C LEU A 23 -13.04 1.48 5.48
N GLU A 24 -12.33 0.39 5.20
CA GLU A 24 -12.62 -0.44 4.03
C GLU A 24 -12.26 -1.90 4.30
N VAL A 25 -13.04 -2.79 3.71
CA VAL A 25 -12.74 -4.23 3.66
C VAL A 25 -12.79 -4.63 2.19
N VAL A 26 -11.63 -4.95 1.63
CA VAL A 26 -11.45 -5.37 0.24
C VAL A 26 -11.16 -6.86 0.23
N THR A 27 -12.02 -7.65 -0.40
CA THR A 27 -11.77 -9.08 -0.61
C THR A 27 -11.30 -9.28 -2.05
N MET A 28 -10.11 -9.83 -2.22
CA MET A 28 -9.50 -10.09 -3.52
C MET A 28 -9.33 -11.60 -3.72
N THR A 29 -9.90 -12.13 -4.79
CA THR A 29 -9.62 -13.49 -5.30
C THR A 29 -8.54 -13.38 -6.37
N MET A 30 -7.33 -13.86 -6.09
CA MET A 30 -6.24 -13.90 -7.08
C MET A 30 -6.01 -15.34 -7.57
N GLY A 31 -6.14 -15.56 -8.88
CA GLY A 31 -5.81 -16.82 -9.54
C GLY A 31 -6.80 -17.95 -9.23
N ASN A 32 -6.61 -18.66 -8.11
CA ASN A 32 -7.44 -19.78 -7.67
C ASN A 32 -8.44 -19.33 -6.59
N ASN A 33 -9.74 -19.48 -6.88
CA ASN A 33 -10.86 -19.05 -6.02
C ASN A 33 -10.98 -19.75 -4.66
N LEU A 34 -10.10 -20.71 -4.34
CA LEU A 34 -10.16 -21.48 -3.09
C LEU A 34 -9.84 -20.63 -1.84
N TYR A 35 -9.03 -19.58 -1.99
CA TYR A 35 -8.56 -18.78 -0.85
C TYR A 35 -8.65 -17.28 -1.15
N PRO A 36 -9.84 -16.66 -0.97
CA PRO A 36 -9.98 -15.22 -1.06
C PRO A 36 -9.13 -14.52 0.02
N ILE A 37 -8.39 -13.50 -0.36
CA ILE A 37 -7.59 -12.68 0.55
C ILE A 37 -8.42 -11.46 0.95
N THR A 38 -8.68 -11.31 2.24
CA THR A 38 -9.37 -10.12 2.77
C THR A 38 -8.33 -9.14 3.31
N LYS A 39 -8.34 -7.92 2.76
CA LYS A 39 -7.58 -6.77 3.25
C LYS A 39 -8.54 -5.81 3.96
N THR A 40 -8.26 -5.51 5.21
CA THR A 40 -9.00 -4.50 5.96
C THR A 40 -8.12 -3.27 6.15
N ILE A 41 -8.65 -2.10 5.78
CA ILE A 41 -8.01 -0.80 5.95
C ILE A 41 -8.57 -0.16 7.20
N TYR A 42 -7.68 0.17 8.12
CA TYR A 42 -7.99 0.83 9.39
C TYR A 42 -7.52 2.28 9.37
N LYS A 43 -8.23 3.14 10.09
CA LYS A 43 -7.82 4.51 10.40
C LYS A 43 -7.75 4.70 11.91
N CYS A 44 -6.69 5.35 12.35
CA CYS A 44 -6.54 5.74 13.74
C CYS A 44 -7.45 6.93 14.08
N THR A 45 -8.11 6.86 15.23
CA THR A 45 -8.96 7.96 15.74
C THR A 45 -8.14 9.17 16.21
N ASN A 46 -6.88 8.96 16.62
CA ASN A 46 -5.93 10.03 16.89
C ASN A 46 -5.38 10.58 15.56
N ASN A 47 -5.81 11.78 15.18
CA ASN A 47 -5.42 12.42 13.91
C ASN A 47 -3.92 12.72 13.84
N ILE A 48 -3.28 13.09 14.94
CA ILE A 48 -1.83 13.38 14.95
C ILE A 48 -1.05 12.11 14.60
N CYS A 49 -1.40 11.00 15.26
CA CYS A 49 -0.78 9.70 14.98
C CYS A 49 -1.06 9.25 13.53
N GLN A 50 -2.25 9.52 13.01
CA GLN A 50 -2.62 9.19 11.64
C GLN A 50 -1.80 9.98 10.63
N GLU A 51 -1.68 11.30 10.80
CA GLU A 51 -0.91 12.18 9.90
C GLU A 51 0.57 11.79 9.86
N GLU A 52 1.17 11.49 11.01
CA GLU A 52 2.56 11.01 11.03
C GLU A 52 2.73 9.67 10.31
N ALA A 53 1.79 8.75 10.51
CA ALA A 53 1.80 7.47 9.82
C ALA A 53 1.65 7.65 8.31
N ASP A 54 0.74 8.54 7.88
CA ASP A 54 0.50 8.87 6.48
C ASP A 54 1.74 9.51 5.84
N LEU A 55 2.43 10.41 6.56
CA LEU A 55 3.67 11.02 6.10
C LEU A 55 4.80 9.98 5.94
N ARG A 56 4.93 9.05 6.90
CA ARG A 56 5.90 7.93 6.80
C ARG A 56 5.58 7.03 5.61
N ASN A 57 4.31 6.73 5.39
CA ASN A 57 3.86 5.90 4.28
C ASN A 57 4.06 6.58 2.92
N ALA A 58 3.79 7.88 2.82
CA ALA A 58 4.03 8.68 1.62
C ALA A 58 5.52 8.68 1.25
N LYS A 59 6.41 8.91 2.22
CA LYS A 59 7.86 8.84 2.00
C LYS A 59 8.30 7.46 1.51
N LYS A 60 7.81 6.38 2.13
CA LYS A 60 8.11 5.01 1.69
C LYS A 60 7.60 4.72 0.28
N ALA A 61 6.42 5.21 -0.08
CA ALA A 61 5.86 5.04 -1.41
C ALA A 61 6.72 5.75 -2.47
N GLN A 62 7.19 6.96 -2.18
CA GLN A 62 8.09 7.70 -3.06
C GLN A 62 9.40 6.94 -3.30
N VAL A 63 10.06 6.47 -2.23
CA VAL A 63 11.32 5.69 -2.35
C VAL A 63 11.13 4.43 -3.18
N ARG A 64 10.00 3.71 -2.99
CA ARG A 64 9.69 2.52 -3.80
C ARG A 64 9.50 2.87 -5.27
N LYS A 65 8.86 4.00 -5.58
CA LYS A 65 8.64 4.46 -6.95
C LYS A 65 9.97 4.80 -7.63
N GLU A 66 10.83 5.57 -6.97
CA GLU A 66 12.16 5.91 -7.47
C GLU A 66 13.03 4.66 -7.69
N GLN A 67 12.95 3.68 -6.79
CA GLN A 67 13.68 2.42 -6.93
C GLN A 67 13.19 1.60 -8.12
N GLU A 68 11.88 1.56 -8.36
CA GLU A 68 11.28 0.87 -9.50
C GLU A 68 11.61 1.57 -10.83
N GLU A 69 11.53 2.90 -10.88
CA GLU A 69 11.95 3.69 -12.05
C GLU A 69 13.44 3.47 -12.38
N ALA A 70 14.32 3.50 -11.38
CA ALA A 70 15.73 3.21 -11.55
C ALA A 70 15.98 1.77 -12.03
N ARG A 71 15.17 0.81 -11.57
CA ARG A 71 15.25 -0.59 -12.02
C ARG A 71 14.81 -0.74 -13.47
N GLN A 72 13.71 -0.08 -13.86
CA GLN A 72 13.22 -0.08 -15.24
C GLN A 72 14.24 0.52 -16.20
N LYS A 73 14.82 1.66 -15.84
CA LYS A 73 15.89 2.30 -16.64
C LYS A 73 17.09 1.37 -16.86
N ARG A 74 17.56 0.69 -15.81
CA ARG A 74 18.65 -0.31 -15.94
C ARG A 74 18.28 -1.47 -16.87
N MET A 75 17.02 -1.91 -16.88
CA MET A 75 16.57 -2.97 -17.78
C MET A 75 16.51 -2.48 -19.23
N GLU A 76 16.09 -1.25 -19.47
CA GLU A 76 16.07 -0.64 -20.81
C GLU A 76 17.48 -0.45 -21.37
N ASP A 77 18.41 0.07 -20.56
CA ASP A 77 19.81 0.24 -20.93
C ASP A 77 20.49 -1.11 -21.23
N SER A 78 20.18 -2.15 -20.45
CA SER A 78 20.67 -3.51 -20.72
C SER A 78 20.09 -4.09 -22.02
N LYS A 79 18.81 -3.83 -22.29
CA LYS A 79 18.13 -4.32 -23.51
C LYS A 79 18.66 -3.61 -24.76
N SER A 80 18.89 -2.31 -24.70
CA SER A 80 19.44 -1.53 -25.82
C SER A 80 20.89 -1.92 -26.12
N ALA A 81 21.72 -2.12 -25.09
CA ALA A 81 23.09 -2.64 -25.26
C ALA A 81 23.12 -4.05 -25.87
N SER A 82 22.20 -4.94 -25.46
CA SER A 82 22.09 -6.29 -26.03
C SER A 82 21.66 -6.29 -27.49
N LEU A 83 20.82 -5.33 -27.90
CA LEU A 83 20.43 -5.12 -29.29
C LEU A 83 21.58 -4.56 -30.14
N ALA A 84 22.32 -3.58 -29.62
CA ALA A 84 23.47 -2.99 -30.30
C ALA A 84 24.62 -3.98 -30.52
N ALA A 85 24.84 -4.92 -29.59
CA ALA A 85 25.87 -5.95 -29.70
C ALA A 85 25.52 -7.10 -30.68
N LYS A 86 24.30 -7.15 -31.20
CA LYS A 86 23.83 -8.15 -32.18
C LYS A 86 23.82 -7.65 -33.63
N LEU A 87 24.07 -6.36 -33.85
CA LEU A 87 24.27 -5.73 -35.16
C LEU A 87 25.77 -5.66 -35.48
#